data_AF-A0AA88QM21-F1
#
_entry.id   AF-A0AA88QM21-F1
#
_cell.length_a   1.000
_cell.length_b   1.000
_cell.length_c   1.000
_cell.angle_alpha   90.00
_cell.angle_beta   90.00
_cell.angle_gamma   90.00
#
_symmetry.space_group_name_H-M   'P 1'
#
loop_
_entity.id
_entity.type
_entity.pdbx_description
1 polymer ?
#
loop_
_entity_poly.entity_id
_entity_poly.type
_entity_poly.pdbx_seq_one_letter_code
_entity_poly.pdbx_strand_id
1 'polypeptide(L)'
;MRTTKIKEISENLGKLEIELEYLVEAWLQIVECRQVLTWTYAYGYYLPADEPAKKELFEFLQCQAAALEKLHECAEGEVQANLMEKISATDIVGYANFQRKLVHLTSVTRNHFEKLVTALQNDLSDVTIFLLDFASTSLSQKDASSLNISTNTTQVKPD
;
A
#
# COMPACT_ATOMS: atom_id res chain seq x y z
N MET A 1 18.71 -14.68 -11.57
CA MET A 1 18.35 -14.34 -10.17
C MET A 1 17.01 -14.93 -9.74
N ARG A 2 15.96 -14.91 -10.59
CA ARG A 2 14.60 -15.42 -10.28
C ARG A 2 14.53 -16.91 -9.88
N THR A 3 15.28 -17.78 -10.54
CA THR A 3 15.16 -19.24 -10.38
C THR A 3 15.92 -19.82 -9.20
N THR A 4 17.06 -19.24 -8.81
CA THR A 4 17.92 -19.82 -7.77
C THR A 4 17.32 -19.65 -6.38
N LYS A 5 16.76 -18.47 -6.07
CA LYS A 5 16.22 -18.16 -4.75
C LYS A 5 14.86 -18.84 -4.50
N ILE A 6 14.04 -19.00 -5.53
CA ILE A 6 12.77 -19.75 -5.45
C ILE A 6 13.03 -21.23 -5.22
N LYS A 7 14.02 -21.82 -5.89
CA LYS A 7 14.41 -23.22 -5.67
C LYS A 7 14.86 -23.47 -4.25
N GLU A 8 15.73 -22.62 -3.72
CA GLU A 8 16.20 -22.69 -2.34
C GLU A 8 15.04 -22.60 -1.33
N ILE A 9 14.09 -21.69 -1.57
CA ILE A 9 12.87 -21.55 -0.75
C ILE A 9 11.95 -22.78 -0.88
N SER A 10 11.76 -23.30 -2.09
CA SER A 10 10.94 -24.48 -2.39
C SER A 10 11.49 -25.72 -1.69
N GLU A 11 12.82 -25.92 -1.75
CA GLU A 11 13.54 -27.00 -1.08
C GLU A 11 13.43 -26.90 0.45
N ASN A 12 13.55 -25.69 1.01
CA ASN A 12 13.45 -25.46 2.46
C ASN A 12 12.03 -25.65 3.02
N LEU A 13 11.01 -25.30 2.25
CA LEU A 13 9.60 -25.40 2.66
C LEU A 13 8.95 -26.74 2.29
N GLY A 14 9.58 -27.56 1.43
CA GLY A 14 8.98 -28.77 0.87
C GLY A 14 7.75 -28.49 -0.02
N LYS A 15 7.68 -27.30 -0.63
CA LYS A 15 6.55 -26.83 -1.44
C LYS A 15 6.91 -26.78 -2.92
N LEU A 16 5.90 -26.93 -3.78
CA LEU A 16 6.05 -26.76 -5.23
C LEU A 16 6.35 -25.28 -5.57
N GLU A 17 7.20 -25.05 -6.56
CA GLU A 17 7.55 -23.68 -7.03
C GLU A 17 6.31 -22.85 -7.40
N ILE A 18 5.24 -23.50 -7.88
CA ILE A 18 3.95 -22.88 -8.22
C ILE A 18 3.28 -22.27 -6.98
N GLU A 19 3.41 -22.89 -5.81
CA GLU A 19 2.84 -22.35 -4.57
C GLU A 19 3.57 -21.09 -4.09
N LEU A 20 4.72 -20.74 -4.68
CA LEU A 20 5.54 -19.57 -4.36
C LEU A 20 5.38 -18.43 -5.38
N GLU A 21 4.47 -18.56 -6.35
CA GLU A 21 4.24 -17.54 -7.38
C GLU A 21 3.89 -16.17 -6.78
N TYR A 22 3.17 -16.16 -5.66
CA TYR A 22 2.84 -14.93 -4.92
C TYR A 22 4.07 -14.14 -4.45
N LEU A 23 5.19 -14.80 -4.16
CA LEU A 23 6.45 -14.12 -3.83
C LEU A 23 7.01 -13.44 -5.07
N VAL A 24 7.01 -14.15 -6.21
CA VAL A 24 7.51 -13.61 -7.49
C VAL A 24 6.73 -12.37 -7.89
N GLU A 25 5.39 -12.43 -7.79
CA GLU A 25 4.53 -11.31 -8.07
C GLU A 25 4.83 -10.11 -7.16
N ALA A 26 5.00 -10.33 -5.85
CA ALA A 26 5.33 -9.26 -4.91
C ALA A 26 6.67 -8.59 -5.25
N TRP A 27 7.71 -9.38 -5.55
CA TRP A 27 9.02 -8.85 -5.95
C TRP A 27 8.99 -8.11 -7.28
N LEU A 28 8.27 -8.63 -8.27
CA LEU A 28 8.10 -7.97 -9.55
C LEU A 28 7.37 -6.64 -9.37
N GLN A 29 6.28 -6.63 -8.59
CA GLN A 29 5.53 -5.44 -8.25
C GLN A 29 6.44 -4.39 -7.60
N ILE A 30 7.32 -4.78 -6.66
CA ILE A 30 8.27 -3.86 -6.05
C ILE A 30 9.19 -3.21 -7.09
N VAL A 31 9.79 -4.01 -7.98
CA VAL A 31 10.72 -3.51 -9.01
C VAL A 31 10.01 -2.55 -9.96
N GLU A 32 8.82 -2.92 -10.44
CA GLU A 32 8.02 -2.09 -11.35
C GLU A 32 7.61 -0.77 -10.69
N CYS A 33 7.13 -0.83 -9.45
CA CYS A 33 6.77 0.35 -8.68
C CYS A 33 7.96 1.30 -8.45
N ARG A 34 9.15 0.78 -8.14
CA ARG A 34 10.37 1.62 -8.02
C ARG A 34 10.73 2.30 -9.34
N GLN A 35 10.55 1.61 -10.47
CA GLN A 35 10.77 2.21 -11.78
C GLN A 35 9.75 3.31 -12.07
N VAL A 36 8.47 3.08 -11.81
CA VAL A 36 7.43 4.10 -11.97
C VAL A 36 7.74 5.34 -11.12
N LEU A 37 8.13 5.17 -9.86
CA LEU A 37 8.51 6.30 -8.99
C LEU A 37 9.67 7.11 -9.58
N THR A 38 10.65 6.45 -10.18
CA THR A 38 11.77 7.15 -10.85
C THR A 38 11.27 8.05 -11.98
N TRP A 39 10.35 7.54 -12.80
CA TRP A 39 9.73 8.33 -13.87
C TRP A 39 8.77 9.41 -13.35
N THR A 40 8.11 9.19 -12.22
CA THR A 40 7.23 10.22 -11.63
C THR A 40 8.05 11.42 -11.16
N TYR A 41 9.26 11.24 -10.64
CA TYR A 41 10.13 12.38 -10.31
C TYR A 41 10.45 13.23 -11.55
N ALA A 42 10.75 12.60 -12.70
CA ALA A 42 10.95 13.32 -13.95
C ALA A 42 9.67 14.04 -14.40
N TYR A 43 8.51 13.39 -14.35
CA TYR A 43 7.22 14.01 -14.67
C TYR A 43 6.95 15.24 -13.80
N GLY A 44 7.09 15.11 -12.47
CA GLY A 44 6.84 16.19 -11.52
C GLY A 44 7.77 17.39 -11.70
N TYR A 45 8.99 17.18 -12.19
CA TYR A 45 9.93 18.26 -12.51
C TYR A 45 9.45 19.13 -13.68
N TYR A 46 8.80 18.52 -14.68
CA TYR A 46 8.28 19.22 -15.86
C TYR A 46 6.83 19.69 -15.71
N LEU A 47 6.20 19.45 -14.55
CA LEU A 47 4.83 19.88 -14.32
C LEU A 47 4.76 21.42 -14.21
N PRO A 48 3.91 22.10 -15.01
CA PRO A 48 3.81 23.55 -14.98
C PRO A 48 3.37 24.11 -13.62
N ALA A 49 3.99 25.20 -13.19
CA ALA A 49 3.73 25.81 -11.88
C ALA A 49 2.39 26.55 -11.81
N ASP A 50 1.78 26.85 -12.96
CA ASP A 50 0.49 27.53 -13.11
C ASP A 50 -0.72 26.57 -13.01
N GLU A 51 -0.49 25.27 -12.84
CA GLU A 51 -1.52 24.25 -12.65
C GLU A 51 -1.49 23.63 -11.23
N PRO A 52 -1.77 24.42 -10.16
CA PRO A 52 -1.58 23.98 -8.77
C PRO A 52 -2.42 22.75 -8.40
N ALA A 53 -3.62 22.63 -8.97
CA ALA A 53 -4.51 21.51 -8.67
C ALA A 53 -4.01 20.17 -9.25
N LYS A 54 -3.32 20.18 -10.41
CA LYS A 54 -2.63 18.99 -10.94
C LYS A 54 -1.45 18.60 -10.04
N LYS A 55 -0.71 19.59 -9.55
CA LYS A 55 0.39 19.36 -8.61
C LYS A 55 -0.09 18.72 -7.31
N GLU A 56 -1.18 19.21 -6.72
CA GLU A 56 -1.78 18.62 -5.52
C GLU A 56 -2.25 17.17 -5.76
N LEU A 57 -2.92 16.90 -6.89
CA LEU A 57 -3.31 15.54 -7.26
C LEU A 57 -2.09 14.61 -7.41
N PHE A 58 -1.06 15.09 -8.08
CA PHE A 58 0.18 14.35 -8.29
C PHE A 58 0.89 14.00 -6.97
N GLU A 59 1.04 14.97 -6.07
CA GLU A 59 1.65 14.77 -4.74
C GLU A 59 0.82 13.79 -3.90
N PHE A 60 -0.51 13.88 -3.96
CA PHE A 60 -1.39 12.94 -3.29
C PHE A 60 -1.24 11.50 -3.80
N LEU A 61 -1.18 11.31 -5.12
CA LEU A 61 -0.99 10.00 -5.74
C LEU A 61 0.39 9.41 -5.41
N GLN A 62 1.45 10.23 -5.39
CA GLN A 62 2.77 9.80 -4.93
C GLN A 62 2.76 9.39 -3.45
N CYS A 63 2.08 10.15 -2.59
CA CYS A 63 2.00 9.85 -1.16
C CYS A 63 1.32 8.50 -0.91
N GLN A 64 0.25 8.18 -1.64
CA GLN A 64 -0.35 6.83 -1.59
C GLN A 64 0.59 5.76 -2.15
N ALA A 65 1.31 6.04 -3.24
CA ALA A 65 2.27 5.13 -3.83
C ALA A 65 3.46 4.82 -2.90
N ALA A 66 3.77 5.70 -1.93
CA ALA A 66 4.75 5.43 -0.88
C ALA A 66 4.37 4.24 0.03
N ALA A 67 3.12 3.75 -0.03
CA ALA A 67 2.73 2.48 0.58
C ALA A 67 3.55 1.28 0.08
N LEU A 68 4.27 1.42 -1.05
CA LEU A 68 5.28 0.48 -1.54
C LEU A 68 6.29 0.06 -0.47
N GLU A 69 6.72 0.97 0.41
CA GLU A 69 7.76 0.63 1.39
C GLU A 69 7.27 -0.44 2.38
N LYS A 70 5.97 -0.46 2.71
CA LYS A 70 5.37 -1.54 3.54
C LYS A 70 5.39 -2.88 2.83
N LEU A 71 5.17 -2.90 1.51
CA LEU A 71 5.28 -4.12 0.71
C LEU A 71 6.74 -4.59 0.66
N HIS A 72 7.68 -3.66 0.49
CA HIS A 72 9.10 -3.97 0.45
C HIS A 72 9.61 -4.55 1.78
N GLU A 73 9.28 -3.91 2.90
CA GLU A 73 9.62 -4.39 4.24
C GLU A 73 9.05 -5.79 4.51
N CYS A 74 7.80 -6.05 4.12
CA CYS A 74 7.18 -7.37 4.25
C CYS A 74 7.87 -8.41 3.36
N ALA A 75 8.19 -8.06 2.10
CA ALA A 75 8.86 -8.96 1.16
C ALA A 75 10.31 -9.26 1.53
N GLU A 76 11.04 -8.34 2.17
CA GLU A 76 12.43 -8.55 2.57
C GLU A 76 12.53 -9.15 3.98
N GLY A 77 11.95 -8.47 4.97
CA GLY A 77 12.10 -8.83 6.38
C GLY A 77 11.33 -10.09 6.76
N GLU A 78 10.06 -10.19 6.35
CA GLU A 78 9.23 -11.34 6.74
C GLU A 78 9.53 -12.57 5.90
N VAL A 79 9.97 -12.45 4.64
CA VAL A 79 10.51 -13.60 3.90
C VAL A 79 11.76 -14.12 4.58
N GLN A 80 12.71 -13.26 4.96
CA GLN A 80 13.93 -13.74 5.58
C GLN A 80 13.67 -14.41 6.94
N ALA A 81 12.81 -13.82 7.78
CA ALA A 81 12.46 -14.36 9.09
C ALA A 81 11.61 -15.65 8.99
N ASN A 82 10.59 -15.68 8.13
CA ASN A 82 9.68 -16.84 8.05
C ASN A 82 10.22 -17.95 7.13
N LEU A 83 10.93 -17.64 6.05
CA LEU A 83 11.37 -18.68 5.09
C LEU A 83 12.80 -19.18 5.33
N MET A 84 13.71 -18.36 5.86
CA MET A 84 15.12 -18.75 5.98
C MET A 84 15.55 -19.20 7.37
N GLU A 85 14.88 -18.76 8.44
CA GLU A 85 15.27 -19.12 9.83
C GLU A 85 14.62 -20.42 10.36
N LYS A 86 14.17 -21.31 9.46
CA LYS A 86 13.39 -22.52 9.78
C LYS A 86 12.16 -22.20 10.61
N ILE A 87 11.03 -21.94 9.95
CA ILE A 87 9.74 -22.31 10.53
C ILE A 87 9.89 -23.77 11.00
N SER A 88 9.91 -23.99 12.33
CA SER A 88 9.65 -25.33 12.83
C SER A 88 8.32 -25.73 12.21
N ALA A 89 8.18 -26.94 11.68
CA ALA A 89 6.99 -27.43 10.97
C ALA A 89 5.64 -27.20 11.72
N THR A 90 5.70 -26.74 12.96
CA THR A 90 4.64 -26.28 13.85
C THR A 90 4.00 -24.92 13.51
N ASP A 91 4.69 -23.95 12.90
CA ASP A 91 4.12 -22.58 12.70
C ASP A 91 3.44 -22.37 11.33
N ILE A 92 2.50 -23.26 11.02
CA ILE A 92 1.67 -23.19 9.81
C ILE A 92 0.82 -21.90 9.79
N VAL A 93 0.40 -21.42 10.97
CA VAL A 93 -0.44 -20.24 11.12
C VAL A 93 0.33 -18.96 10.80
N GLY A 94 1.58 -18.84 11.29
CA GLY A 94 2.48 -17.73 10.97
C GLY A 94 2.72 -17.60 9.47
N TYR A 95 3.05 -18.72 8.81
CA TYR A 95 3.22 -18.76 7.35
C TYR A 95 1.97 -18.32 6.59
N ALA A 96 0.79 -18.85 6.95
CA ALA A 96 -0.46 -18.50 6.27
C ALA A 96 -0.82 -17.01 6.44
N ASN A 97 -0.51 -16.45 7.61
CA ASN A 97 -0.70 -15.01 7.87
C ASN A 97 0.27 -14.16 7.04
N PHE A 98 1.55 -14.56 6.97
CA PHE A 98 2.53 -13.92 6.09
C PHE A 98 2.08 -13.94 4.63
N GLN A 99 1.71 -15.11 4.10
CA GLN A 99 1.26 -15.24 2.70
C GLN A 99 0.07 -14.31 2.43
N ARG A 100 -0.94 -14.31 3.31
CA ARG A 100 -2.12 -13.43 3.17
C ARG A 100 -1.73 -11.96 3.20
N LYS A 101 -0.83 -11.58 4.12
CA LYS A 101 -0.34 -10.21 4.26
C LYS A 101 0.40 -9.76 3.01
N LEU A 102 1.30 -10.58 2.47
CA LEU A 102 2.07 -10.26 1.29
C LEU A 102 1.18 -10.09 0.05
N VAL A 103 0.22 -11.01 -0.15
CA VAL A 103 -0.74 -10.92 -1.27
C VAL A 103 -1.59 -9.65 -1.14
N HIS A 104 -2.08 -9.35 0.06
CA HIS A 104 -2.89 -8.16 0.30
C HIS A 104 -2.10 -6.88 0.02
N LEU A 105 -0.88 -6.74 0.56
CA LEU A 105 -0.02 -5.59 0.31
C LEU A 105 0.31 -5.45 -1.18
N THR A 106 0.62 -6.55 -1.87
CA THR A 106 0.89 -6.56 -3.32
C THR A 106 -0.30 -6.00 -4.10
N SER A 107 -1.52 -6.41 -3.76
CA SER A 107 -2.75 -5.93 -4.39
C SER A 107 -3.01 -4.45 -4.11
N VAL A 108 -2.85 -4.01 -2.85
CA VAL A 108 -3.03 -2.59 -2.47
C VAL A 108 -2.01 -1.70 -3.19
N THR A 109 -0.73 -2.08 -3.20
CA THR A 109 0.32 -1.35 -3.91
C THR A 109 0.02 -1.29 -5.41
N ARG A 110 -0.38 -2.40 -6.03
CA ARG A 110 -0.79 -2.41 -7.44
C ARG A 110 -1.88 -1.39 -7.72
N ASN A 111 -2.94 -1.37 -6.92
CA ASN A 111 -4.04 -0.42 -7.11
C ASN A 111 -3.61 1.04 -7.00
N HIS A 112 -2.73 1.38 -6.05
CA HIS A 112 -2.20 2.74 -5.92
C HIS A 112 -1.38 3.14 -7.15
N PHE A 113 -0.54 2.24 -7.67
CA PHE A 113 0.26 2.51 -8.85
C PHE A 113 -0.56 2.55 -10.14
N GLU A 114 -1.59 1.72 -10.29
CA GLU A 114 -2.54 1.80 -11.40
C GLU A 114 -3.23 3.16 -11.46
N LYS A 115 -3.69 3.66 -10.30
CA LYS A 115 -4.27 5.01 -10.20
C LYS A 115 -3.27 6.09 -10.58
N LEU A 116 -2.04 6.01 -10.07
CA LEU A 116 -0.97 6.95 -10.38
C LEU A 116 -0.67 6.96 -11.88
N VAL A 117 -0.41 5.80 -12.48
CA VAL A 117 -0.08 5.69 -13.92
C VAL A 117 -1.24 6.15 -14.80
N THR A 118 -2.48 5.77 -14.46
CA THR A 118 -3.67 6.21 -15.21
C THR A 118 -3.81 7.73 -15.18
N ALA A 119 -3.64 8.35 -14.01
CA ALA A 119 -3.71 9.79 -13.88
C ALA A 119 -2.60 10.49 -14.68
N LEU A 120 -1.38 9.95 -14.68
CA LEU A 120 -0.27 10.47 -15.50
C LEU A 120 -0.53 10.31 -17.01
N GLN A 121 -1.10 9.20 -17.44
CA GLN A 121 -1.45 8.96 -18.86
C GLN A 121 -2.50 9.95 -19.39
N ASN A 122 -3.39 10.41 -18.51
CA ASN A 122 -4.43 11.40 -18.83
C ASN A 122 -4.01 12.85 -18.51
N ASP A 123 -2.72 13.12 -18.33
CA ASP A 123 -2.18 14.46 -17.99
C ASP A 123 -2.84 15.09 -16.76
N LEU A 124 -3.19 14.24 -15.78
CA LEU A 124 -3.87 14.64 -14.54
C LEU A 124 -5.18 15.40 -14.81
N SER A 125 -5.92 15.07 -15.88
CA SER A 125 -7.21 15.71 -16.20
C SER A 125 -8.30 15.46 -15.15
N ASP A 126 -8.15 14.41 -14.33
CA ASP A 126 -9.15 13.97 -13.35
C ASP A 126 -9.20 14.83 -12.07
N VAL A 127 -8.43 15.92 -12.00
CA VAL A 127 -8.37 16.85 -10.88
C VAL A 127 -9.77 17.25 -10.37
N THR A 128 -10.72 17.49 -11.27
CA THR A 128 -12.07 17.93 -10.89
C THR A 128 -12.87 16.82 -10.18
N ILE A 129 -12.74 15.57 -10.64
CA ILE A 129 -13.40 14.41 -10.03
C ILE A 129 -12.76 14.13 -8.67
N PHE A 130 -11.43 14.24 -8.60
CA PHE A 130 -10.68 13.96 -7.38
C PHE A 130 -10.96 14.95 -6.24
N LEU A 131 -11.08 16.24 -6.57
CA LEU A 131 -11.45 17.28 -5.60
C LEU A 131 -12.89 17.08 -5.06
N LEU A 132 -13.81 16.56 -5.88
CA LEU A 132 -15.17 16.25 -5.46
C LEU A 132 -15.23 15.06 -4.50
N ASP A 133 -14.44 14.00 -4.74
CA ASP A 133 -14.34 12.85 -3.83
C ASP A 133 -13.73 13.25 -2.47
N PHE A 134 -12.73 14.14 -2.47
CA PHE A 134 -12.12 14.66 -1.23
C PHE A 134 -13.10 15.53 -0.43
N ALA A 135 -13.85 16.40 -1.10
CA ALA A 135 -14.92 17.19 -0.49
C ALA A 135 -16.01 16.30 0.12
N SER A 136 -16.41 15.23 -0.58
CA SER A 136 -17.41 14.26 -0.11
C SER A 136 -16.93 13.48 1.12
N THR A 137 -15.64 13.10 1.14
CA THR A 137 -15.04 12.37 2.26
C THR A 137 -14.89 13.24 3.52
N SER A 138 -14.58 14.53 3.35
CA SER A 138 -14.46 15.48 4.46
C SER A 138 -15.81 15.85 5.10
N LEU A 139 -16.89 15.87 4.32
CA LEU A 139 -18.25 16.09 4.84
C LEU A 139 -18.70 14.95 5.77
N SER A 140 -18.40 13.69 5.43
CA SER A 140 -18.72 12.53 6.28
C SER A 140 -17.91 12.47 7.59
N GLN A 141 -16.76 13.13 7.70
CA GLN A 141 -15.99 13.21 8.95
C GLN A 141 -16.46 14.34 9.88
N LYS A 142 -17.11 15.38 9.34
CA LYS A 142 -17.59 16.52 10.13
C LYS A 142 -18.86 16.18 10.95
N ASP A 143 -19.67 15.25 10.46
CA ASP A 143 -20.89 14.80 11.15
C ASP A 143 -20.63 13.85 12.34
N ALA A 144 -19.44 13.24 12.43
CA ALA A 144 -19.06 12.40 13.57
C ALA A 144 -18.56 13.20 14.78
N SER A 145 -18.16 14.46 14.59
CA SER A 145 -17.55 15.29 15.64
C SER A 145 -18.55 16.19 16.39
N SER A 146 -19.80 16.31 15.91
CA SER A 146 -20.81 17.22 16.46
C SER A 146 -21.78 16.59 17.49
N LEU A 147 -21.61 15.32 17.85
CA LEU A 147 -22.55 14.59 18.73
C LEU A 147 -22.07 14.31 20.17
N ASN A 148 -20.86 14.72 20.57
CA ASN A 148 -20.35 14.50 21.93
C ASN A 148 -20.15 15.79 22.74
N ILE A 149 -21.17 16.65 22.82
CA ILE A 149 -21.29 17.63 23.91
C ILE A 149 -22.74 17.70 24.38
N SER A 150 -23.15 16.72 25.19
CA SER A 150 -24.12 16.92 26.28
C SER A 150 -24.35 15.61 27.01
N THR A 151 -23.68 15.45 28.14
CA THR A 151 -24.30 15.00 29.41
C THR A 151 -23.18 14.93 30.44
N ASN A 152 -23.17 15.86 31.40
CA ASN A 152 -23.02 15.54 32.82
C ASN A 152 -22.97 16.83 33.65
N THR A 153 -24.13 17.24 34.16
CA THR A 153 -24.22 17.95 35.43
C THR A 153 -25.57 17.59 36.05
N THR A 154 -25.55 16.84 37.14
CA THR A 154 -26.41 16.95 38.35
C THR A 154 -26.55 15.59 39.03
N GLN A 155 -25.77 15.38 40.10
CA GLN A 155 -26.05 14.47 41.23
C GLN A 155 -25.35 15.15 42.43
N VAL A 156 -26.02 16.06 43.14
CA VAL A 156 -26.77 15.80 44.39
C VAL A 156 -25.95 14.97 45.39
N LYS A 157 -25.44 15.63 46.42
CA LYS A 157 -24.86 15.03 47.63
C LYS A 157 -25.85 15.26 48.78
N PRO A 158 -26.31 14.22 49.50
CA PRO A 158 -26.95 14.41 50.80
C PRO A 158 -25.93 14.23 51.94
N ASP A 159 -26.25 14.96 53.01
CA ASP A 159 -25.77 14.92 54.41
C ASP A 159 -24.33 15.33 54.73
#